data_AF-A0A1S2EV94-F1
#
_entry.id   AF-A0A1S2EV94-F1
#
_cell.length_a   1.000
_cell.length_b   1.000
_cell.length_c   1.000
_cell.angle_alpha   90.00
_cell.angle_beta   90.00
_cell.angle_gamma   90.00
#
_symmetry.space_group_name_H-M   'P 1'
#
loop_
_entity.id
_entity.type
_entity.pdbx_description
1 polymer ?
#
loop_
_entity_poly.entity_id
_entity_poly.type
_entity_poly.pdbx_seq_one_letter_code
_entity_poly.pdbx_strand_id
1 'polypeptide(L)' 'MNWHWLFISFLVIVLVTETRHLLKLRSLRDMVVFYAVWGITMLALIGDMMEVPYLRPLDWISALMQPLNRLIS' A
#
# COMPACT_ATOMS: atom_id res chain seq x y z
N MET A 1 18.35 -5.56 3.14
CA MET A 1 17.35 -5.72 4.22
C MET A 1 15.99 -5.83 3.56
N ASN A 2 15.28 -6.95 3.67
CA ASN A 2 13.99 -7.11 2.99
C ASN A 2 12.92 -6.29 3.71
N TRP A 3 12.83 -5.00 3.37
CA TRP A 3 11.83 -4.07 3.88
C TRP A 3 10.39 -4.57 3.67
N HIS A 4 10.16 -5.39 2.65
CA HIS A 4 8.88 -6.03 2.40
C HIS A 4 8.39 -6.85 3.60
N TRP A 5 9.27 -7.57 4.32
CA TRP A 5 8.85 -8.35 5.49
C TRP A 5 8.35 -7.48 6.63
N LEU A 6 8.96 -6.31 6.84
CA LEU A 6 8.47 -5.32 7.82
C LEU A 6 7.10 -4.79 7.41
N PHE A 7 6.92 -4.41 6.14
CA PHE A 7 5.62 -3.94 5.65
C PHE A 7 4.52 -5.01 5.70
N ILE A 8 4.84 -6.27 5.37
CA ILE A 8 3.90 -7.40 5.50
C ILE A 8 3.50 -7.58 6.95
N SER A 9 4.47 -7.58 7.88
CA SER A 9 4.17 -7.72 9.30
C SER A 9 3.27 -6.59 9.80
N PHE A 10 3.53 -5.36 9.36
CA PHE A 10 2.70 -4.20 9.68
C PHE A 10 1.28 -4.33 9.10
N LEU A 11 1.14 -4.70 7.82
CA LEU A 11 -0.16 -4.93 7.17
C LEU A 11 -0.99 -6.01 7.87
N VAL A 12 -0.36 -7.08 8.34
CA VAL A 12 -1.02 -8.15 9.08
C VAL A 12 -1.50 -7.65 10.45
N ILE A 13 -0.66 -6.89 11.18
CA ILE A 13 -1.06 -6.30 12.46
C ILE A 13 -2.26 -5.38 12.27
N VAL A 14 -2.20 -4.47 11.29
CA VAL A 14 -3.28 -3.53 10.97
C VAL A 14 -4.57 -4.27 10.58
N LEU A 15 -4.47 -5.33 9.76
CA LEU A 15 -5.63 -6.17 9.41
C LEU A 15 -6.30 -6.72 10.67
N VAL A 16 -5.52 -7.33 11.58
CA VAL A 16 -6.07 -7.97 12.78
C VAL A 16 -6.66 -6.94 13.76
N THR A 17 -5.98 -5.81 13.98
CA THR A 17 -6.46 -4.78 14.90
C THR A 17 -7.72 -4.11 14.37
N GLU A 18 -7.72 -3.74 13.09
CA GLU A 18 -8.80 -2.94 12.53
C GLU A 18 -10.01 -3.79 12.16
N THR A 19 -9.84 -5.03 11.69
CA THR A 19 -10.96 -5.95 11.53
C THR A 19 -11.68 -6.18 12.86
N ARG A 20 -10.96 -6.31 13.99
CA ARG A 20 -11.58 -6.41 15.33
C ARG A 20 -12.32 -5.14 15.74
N HIS A 21 -11.75 -3.98 15.46
CA HIS A 21 -12.35 -2.69 15.76
C HIS A 21 -13.63 -2.45 14.93
N LEU A 22 -13.57 -2.71 13.63
CA LEU A 22 -14.69 -2.57 12.70
C LEU A 22 -15.81 -3.59 12.98
N LEU A 23 -15.47 -4.82 13.39
CA LEU A 23 -16.46 -5.81 13.86
C LEU A 23 -17.25 -5.30 15.07
N LYS A 24 -16.59 -4.59 16.00
CA LYS A 24 -17.26 -3.97 17.15
C LYS A 24 -18.17 -2.81 16.75
N LEU A 25 -17.74 -2.00 15.78
CA LEU A 25 -18.49 -0.85 15.28
C LEU A 25 -19.68 -1.25 14.38
N ARG A 26 -19.71 -2.48 13.85
CA ARG A 26 -20.76 -3.00 12.95
C ARG A 26 -21.00 -2.15 11.68
N SER A 27 -20.08 -1.25 11.35
CA SER A 27 -20.17 -0.39 10.18
C SER A 27 -19.69 -1.16 8.94
N LEU A 28 -20.64 -1.63 8.13
CA LEU A 28 -20.35 -2.31 6.86
C LEU A 28 -19.63 -1.39 5.87
N ARG A 29 -19.95 -0.09 5.88
CA ARG A 29 -19.29 0.89 4.99
C ARG A 29 -17.80 0.99 5.31
N ASP A 30 -17.45 1.11 6.58
CA ASP A 30 -16.05 1.28 6.98
C ASP A 30 -15.26 -0.01 6.78
N MET A 31 -15.90 -1.18 6.94
CA MET A 31 -15.31 -2.46 6.54
C MET A 31 -14.97 -2.50 5.05
N VAL A 32 -15.91 -2.14 4.18
CA VAL A 32 -15.68 -2.17 2.73
C VAL A 32 -14.56 -1.20 2.33
N VAL A 33 -14.56 0.01 2.88
CA VAL A 33 -13.49 1.00 2.63
C VAL A 33 -12.14 0.48 3.13
N PHE A 34 -12.09 -0.08 4.33
CA PHE A 34 -10.87 -0.63 4.90
C PHE A 34 -10.32 -1.78 4.04
N TYR A 35 -11.14 -2.77 3.69
CA TYR A 35 -10.70 -3.89 2.86
C TYR A 35 -10.28 -3.44 1.45
N ALA A 36 -10.94 -2.44 0.87
CA ALA A 36 -10.54 -1.88 -0.41
C ALA A 36 -9.16 -1.23 -0.34
N VAL A 37 -8.92 -0.36 0.64
CA VAL A 37 -7.62 0.31 0.82
C VAL A 37 -6.54 -0.71 1.16
N TRP A 38 -6.80 -1.60 2.12
CA TRP A 38 -5.87 -2.65 2.53
C TRP A 38 -5.50 -3.57 1.36
N GLY A 39 -6.49 -3.98 0.56
CA GLY A 39 -6.29 -4.82 -0.62
C GLY A 39 -5.43 -4.15 -1.69
N ILE A 40 -5.65 -2.85 -1.96
CA ILE A 40 -4.82 -2.07 -2.89
C ILE A 40 -3.39 -1.98 -2.39
N THR A 41 -3.17 -1.71 -1.10
CA THR A 41 -1.84 -1.65 -0.51
C THR A 41 -1.13 -3.00 -0.59
N MET A 42 -1.83 -4.10 -0.32
CA MET A 42 -1.31 -5.45 -0.45
C MET A 42 -0.90 -5.76 -1.88
N LEU A 43 -1.74 -5.40 -2.86
CA LEU A 43 -1.47 -5.56 -4.30
C LEU A 43 -0.24 -4.77 -4.74
N ALA A 44 -0.11 -3.51 -4.31
CA ALA A 44 1.06 -2.68 -4.61
C ALA A 44 2.33 -3.29 -4.02
N LEU A 45 2.27 -3.81 -2.79
CA LEU A 45 3.42 -4.43 -2.14
C LEU A 45 3.83 -5.74 -2.81
N ILE A 46 2.87 -6.57 -3.20
CA ILE A 46 3.12 -7.81 -3.94
C ILE A 46 3.69 -7.49 -5.33
N GLY A 47 3.15 -6.48 -6.01
CA GLY A 47 3.66 -6.02 -7.30
C GLY A 47 5.10 -5.53 -7.22
N ASP A 48 5.44 -4.82 -6.14
CA ASP A 48 6.79 -4.38 -5.85
C ASP A 48 7.75 -5.55 -5.57
N MET A 49 7.30 -6.57 -4.83
CA MET A 49 8.04 -7.82 -4.58
C MET A 49 8.25 -8.67 -5.83
N MET A 50 7.28 -8.69 -6.75
CA MET A 50 7.39 -9.39 -8.04
C MET A 50 8.15 -8.59 -9.10
N GLU A 51 8.77 -7.47 -8.71
CA GLU A 51 9.49 -6.55 -9.60
C GLU A 51 8.66 -6.07 -10.80
N VAL A 52 7.34 -6.00 -10.66
CA VAL A 52 6.45 -5.53 -11.72
C VAL A 52 6.55 -4.00 -11.78
N PRO A 53 7.20 -3.42 -12.82
CA PRO A 53 7.56 -2.00 -12.83
C PRO A 53 6.35 -1.06 -12.84
N TYR A 54 5.18 -1.54 -13.26
CA TYR A 54 3.97 -0.72 -13.32
C TYR A 54 3.25 -0.56 -11.98
N LEU A 55 3.52 -1.44 -11.02
CA LEU A 55 2.84 -1.49 -9.72
C LEU A 55 3.69 -0.88 -8.59
N ARG A 56 4.90 -0.38 -8.90
CA ARG A 56 5.79 0.26 -7.96
C ARG A 56 5.41 1.74 -7.79
N PRO A 57 4.89 2.16 -6.63
CA PRO A 57 4.55 3.57 -6.40
C PRO A 57 5.78 4.48 -6.50
N LEU A 58 6.97 3.95 -6.18
CA LEU A 58 8.23 4.67 -6.25
C LEU A 58 8.63 5.04 -7.69
N ASP A 59 8.28 4.19 -8.66
CA ASP A 59 8.56 4.44 -10.07
C ASP A 59 7.66 5.55 -10.62
N TRP A 60 6.44 5.70 -10.10
CA TRP A 60 5.55 6.82 -10.46
C TRP A 60 6.09 8.15 -9.95
N ILE A 61 6.61 8.16 -8.71
CA ILE A 61 7.26 9.35 -8.14
C ILE A 61 8.51 9.71 -8.95
N SER A 62 9.30 8.72 -9.36
CA SER A 62 10.48 8.94 -10.19
C SER A 62 10.11 9.46 -11.59
N ALA A 63 9.05 8.95 -12.20
CA ALA A 63 8.52 9.43 -13.48
C ALA A 63 8.03 10.88 -13.41
N LEU A 64 7.42 11.29 -12.29
CA LEU A 64 7.00 12.68 -12.07
C LEU A 64 8.17 13.61 -11.72
N MET A 65 9.22 13.10 -11.07
CA MET A 65 10.41 13.89 -10.74
C MET A 65 11.33 14.14 -11.94
N GLN A 66 11.37 13.24 -12.93
CA GLN A 66 12.18 13.41 -14.15
C GLN A 66 11.96 14.74 -14.90
N PRO A 67 10.72 15.17 -15.20
CA PRO A 67 10.50 16.46 -15.87
C PRO A 67 10.81 17.65 -14.97
N LEU A 68 10.61 17.53 -13.66
CA LEU A 68 10.90 18.59 -12.69
C LEU A 68 12.40 18.86 -12.59
N ASN A 69 13.21 17.79 -12.61
CA ASN A 69 14.67 17.91 -12.60
C ASN A 69 15.22 18.55 -13.89
N ARG A 70 14.56 18.33 -15.03
CA ARG A 70 14.89 19.00 -16.31
C ARG A 70 14.51 20.47 -16.38
N LEU A 71 13.59 20.93 -15.53
CA LEU A 71 13.18 22.34 -15.46
C LEU A 71 14.04 23.16 -14.48
N ILE A 72 14.76 22.49 -13.58
CA ILE A 72 15.62 23.11 -12.57
C ILE A 72 17.11 23.13 -13.01
N SER A 73 17.53 22.24 -13.93
CA SER A 73 18.87 22.30 -14.56
C SER A 73 18.91 23.25 -15.75
#